data_AF-A0A1D3D1A5-F1
#
_entry.id   AF-A0A1D3D1A5-F1
#
_cell.length_a   1.000
_cell.length_b   1.000
_cell.length_c   1.000
_cell.angle_alpha   90.00
_cell.angle_beta   90.00
_cell.angle_gamma   90.00
#
_symmetry.space_group_name_H-M   'P 1'
#
loop_
_entity.id
_entity.type
_entity.pdbx_description
1 polymer ?
#
loop_
_entity_poly.entity_id
_entity_poly.type
_entity_poly.pdbx_seq_one_letter_code
_entity_poly.pdbx_strand_id
1 'polypeptide(L)'
;MLGEVTKFGCSIWEEVKHLCRRPRDACQTVLSICCVILAALMLWKVLVLAAGSPSPVVVVLSGSMLPAFSRGDILFLLDRGQSTAVGDIVVFKVEGREIPIVHRVISLHTNASGESNMLTKGDNNSVDDRGLYANKDLWLKDSSIMGTTVVYLPYVGQVTIVLNDYPVVKWAVIGGMVILALLGYE
;
A
#
# COMPACT_ATOMS: atom_id res chain seq x y z
N MET A 1 18.47 -33.11 -12.69
CA MET A 1 17.96 -32.21 -11.63
C MET A 1 18.89 -32.08 -10.43
N LEU A 2 19.16 -33.13 -9.63
CA LEU A 2 20.02 -33.01 -8.43
C LEU A 2 21.46 -32.53 -8.70
N GLY A 3 22.07 -32.93 -9.83
CA GLY A 3 23.43 -32.53 -10.21
C GLY A 3 23.57 -31.10 -10.75
N GLU A 4 22.48 -30.48 -11.20
CA GLU A 4 22.48 -29.09 -11.67
C GLU A 4 22.27 -28.12 -10.50
N VAL A 5 21.42 -28.49 -9.54
CA VAL A 5 21.21 -27.72 -8.30
C VAL A 5 22.50 -27.65 -7.47
N THR A 6 23.28 -28.75 -7.39
CA THR A 6 24.56 -28.75 -6.68
C THR A 6 25.65 -27.94 -7.41
N LYS A 7 25.69 -27.98 -8.75
CA LYS A 7 26.59 -27.12 -9.53
C LYS A 7 26.24 -25.64 -9.38
N PHE A 8 24.96 -25.30 -9.41
CA PHE A 8 24.48 -23.93 -9.19
C PHE A 8 24.81 -23.43 -7.79
N GLY A 9 24.59 -24.24 -6.75
CA GLY A 9 24.96 -23.89 -5.38
C GLY A 9 26.47 -23.71 -5.18
N CYS A 10 27.29 -24.53 -5.84
CA CYS A 10 28.75 -24.39 -5.80
C CYS A 10 29.24 -23.12 -6.53
N SER A 11 28.59 -22.76 -7.64
CA SER A 11 28.87 -21.52 -8.40
C SER A 11 28.59 -20.27 -7.56
N ILE A 12 27.43 -20.22 -6.89
CA ILE A 12 27.06 -19.11 -6.00
C ILE A 12 28.06 -19.00 -4.85
N TRP A 13 28.48 -20.12 -4.26
CA TRP A 13 29.42 -20.11 -3.15
C TRP A 13 30.80 -19.56 -3.55
N GLU A 14 31.28 -19.92 -4.74
CA GLU A 14 32.54 -19.38 -5.26
C GLU A 14 32.42 -17.89 -5.62
N GLU A 15 31.30 -17.44 -6.19
CA GLU A 15 31.04 -16.00 -6.44
C GLU A 15 31.01 -15.19 -5.14
N VAL A 16 30.31 -15.67 -4.11
CA VAL A 16 30.26 -15.03 -2.78
C VAL A 16 31.65 -14.96 -2.16
N LYS A 17 32.44 -16.03 -2.28
CA LYS A 17 33.82 -16.08 -1.79
C LYS A 17 34.74 -15.15 -2.59
N HIS A 18 34.49 -14.98 -3.89
CA HIS A 18 35.21 -14.05 -4.75
C HIS A 18 34.89 -12.59 -4.43
N LEU A 19 33.62 -12.29 -4.13
CA LEU A 19 33.17 -10.98 -3.69
C LEU A 19 33.79 -10.62 -2.33
N CYS A 20 33.80 -11.55 -1.37
CA CYS A 20 34.45 -11.37 -0.07
C CYS A 20 35.98 -11.19 -0.15
N ARG A 21 36.63 -11.65 -1.23
CA ARG A 21 38.08 -11.46 -1.45
C ARG A 21 38.45 -10.07 -1.98
N ARG A 22 37.50 -9.32 -2.54
CA ARG A 22 37.71 -7.94 -3.02
C ARG A 22 36.87 -6.97 -2.18
N PRO A 23 37.37 -6.52 -1.02
CA PRO A 23 36.58 -5.72 -0.08
C PRO A 23 36.13 -4.38 -0.66
N ARG A 24 36.84 -3.83 -1.66
CA ARG A 24 36.47 -2.58 -2.34
C ARG A 24 35.23 -2.75 -3.22
N ASP A 25 35.24 -3.77 -4.08
CA ASP A 25 34.14 -4.06 -5.02
C ASP A 25 32.87 -4.48 -4.23
N ALA A 26 33.04 -5.31 -3.21
CA ALA A 26 31.94 -5.67 -2.30
C ALA A 26 31.36 -4.43 -1.59
N CYS A 27 32.20 -3.52 -1.10
CA CYS A 27 31.76 -2.29 -0.46
C CYS A 27 31.00 -1.37 -1.45
N GLN A 28 31.45 -1.26 -2.70
CA GLN A 28 30.76 -0.48 -3.74
C GLN A 28 29.39 -1.05 -4.10
N THR A 29 29.27 -2.38 -4.24
CA THR A 29 27.98 -3.03 -4.50
C THR A 29 27.02 -2.83 -3.33
N VAL A 30 27.48 -3.04 -2.10
CA VAL A 30 26.67 -2.81 -0.89
C VAL A 30 26.23 -1.36 -0.81
N LEU A 31 27.14 -0.41 -1.03
CA LEU A 31 26.82 1.02 -1.00
C LEU A 31 25.79 1.37 -2.08
N SER A 32 25.92 0.83 -3.29
CA SER A 32 24.99 1.07 -4.39
C SER A 32 23.58 0.56 -4.07
N ILE A 33 23.47 -0.66 -3.52
CA ILE A 33 22.20 -1.23 -3.06
C ILE A 33 21.60 -0.36 -1.94
N CYS A 34 22.42 0.06 -0.97
CA CYS A 34 21.98 0.98 0.09
C CYS A 34 21.48 2.31 -0.49
N CYS A 35 22.17 2.90 -1.45
CA CYS A 35 21.74 4.13 -2.12
C CYS A 35 20.40 3.97 -2.83
N VAL A 36 20.18 2.86 -3.54
CA VAL A 36 18.90 2.57 -4.22
C VAL A 36 17.76 2.43 -3.21
N ILE A 37 17.98 1.67 -2.13
CA ILE A 37 16.98 1.49 -1.06
C ILE A 37 16.66 2.82 -0.40
N LEU A 38 17.68 3.61 -0.04
CA LEU A 38 17.49 4.92 0.58
C LEU A 38 16.77 5.89 -0.36
N ALA A 39 17.10 5.91 -1.65
CA ALA A 39 16.40 6.73 -2.63
C ALA A 39 14.91 6.36 -2.72
N ALA A 40 14.59 5.07 -2.74
CA ALA A 40 13.20 4.60 -2.72
C ALA A 40 12.45 5.00 -1.44
N LEU A 41 13.09 4.87 -0.27
CA LEU A 41 12.50 5.30 1.01
C LEU A 41 12.31 6.81 1.09
N MET A 42 13.25 7.60 0.54
CA MET A 42 13.14 9.05 0.48
C MET A 42 12.01 9.48 -0.46
N LEU A 43 11.88 8.85 -1.63
CA LEU A 43 10.76 9.09 -2.54
C LEU A 43 9.41 8.81 -1.86
N TRP A 44 9.31 7.69 -1.14
CA TRP A 44 8.11 7.38 -0.37
C TRP A 44 7.81 8.43 0.70
N LYS A 45 8.82 8.89 1.44
CA LYS A 45 8.65 9.94 2.45
C LYS A 45 8.25 11.29 1.85
N VAL A 46 8.81 11.65 0.70
CA VAL A 46 8.40 12.84 -0.05
C VAL A 46 6.92 12.73 -0.43
N LEU A 47 6.47 11.57 -0.91
CA LEU A 47 5.07 11.35 -1.26
C LEU A 47 4.13 11.48 -0.05
N VAL A 48 4.50 10.88 1.08
CA VAL A 48 3.75 10.99 2.35
C VAL A 48 3.62 12.44 2.79
N LEU A 49 4.72 13.21 2.75
CA LEU A 49 4.71 14.62 3.13
C LEU A 49 3.93 15.48 2.14
N ALA A 50 4.07 15.23 0.84
CA ALA A 50 3.37 15.98 -0.21
C ALA A 50 1.85 15.73 -0.15
N ALA A 51 1.44 14.51 0.17
CA ALA A 51 0.03 14.15 0.31
C ALA A 51 -0.56 14.54 1.67
N GLY A 52 0.25 14.85 2.68
CA GLY A 52 -0.21 15.04 4.06
C GLY A 52 -0.81 13.78 4.71
N SER A 53 -0.75 12.63 4.04
CA SER A 53 -1.40 11.39 4.44
C SER A 53 -0.34 10.34 4.85
N PRO A 54 -0.56 9.57 5.94
CA PRO A 54 0.35 8.47 6.30
C PRO A 54 0.38 7.35 5.24
N SER A 55 -0.64 7.27 4.39
CA SER A 55 -0.76 6.27 3.34
C SER A 55 -1.29 6.90 2.05
N PRO A 56 -0.44 7.59 1.27
CA PRO A 56 -0.86 8.34 0.08
C PRO A 56 -1.40 7.46 -1.05
N VAL A 57 -1.14 6.14 -1.02
CA VAL A 57 -1.58 5.18 -2.02
C VAL A 57 -2.22 3.99 -1.32
N VAL A 58 -3.44 3.63 -1.71
CA VAL A 58 -4.16 2.46 -1.20
C VAL A 58 -4.79 1.66 -2.33
N VAL A 59 -5.09 0.38 -2.07
CA VAL A 59 -5.73 -0.52 -3.05
C VAL A 59 -7.11 -0.91 -2.54
N VAL A 60 -8.11 -0.89 -3.43
CA VAL A 60 -9.47 -1.32 -3.11
C VAL A 60 -9.53 -2.85 -3.04
N LEU A 61 -9.87 -3.38 -1.87
CA LEU A 61 -9.87 -4.83 -1.61
C LEU A 61 -11.27 -5.47 -1.74
N SER A 62 -12.35 -4.67 -1.72
CA SER A 62 -13.74 -5.15 -1.70
C SER A 62 -14.58 -4.51 -2.79
N GLY A 63 -15.81 -5.00 -2.97
CA GLY A 63 -16.81 -4.44 -3.90
C GLY A 63 -17.83 -3.50 -3.24
N SER A 64 -17.54 -2.93 -2.06
CA SER A 64 -18.49 -2.06 -1.35
C SER A 64 -18.68 -0.69 -2.01
N MET A 65 -17.75 -0.30 -2.88
CA MET A 65 -17.75 0.98 -3.58
C MET A 65 -18.22 0.90 -5.04
N LEU A 66 -18.78 -0.24 -5.48
CA LEU A 66 -19.39 -0.32 -6.80
C LEU A 66 -20.62 0.62 -6.89
N PRO A 67 -20.84 1.30 -8.03
CA PRO A 67 -20.08 1.24 -9.29
C PRO A 67 -18.88 2.20 -9.36
N ALA A 68 -18.64 3.04 -8.35
CA ALA A 68 -17.61 4.07 -8.38
C ALA A 68 -16.18 3.48 -8.43
N PHE A 69 -15.91 2.48 -7.58
CA PHE A 69 -14.63 1.77 -7.55
C PHE A 69 -14.83 0.26 -7.57
N SER A 70 -13.96 -0.39 -8.33
CA SER A 70 -13.89 -1.85 -8.42
C SER A 70 -12.74 -2.38 -7.56
N ARG A 71 -12.84 -3.65 -7.16
CA ARG A 71 -11.73 -4.36 -6.53
C ARG A 71 -10.50 -4.26 -7.43
N GLY A 72 -9.35 -3.93 -6.85
CA GLY A 72 -8.08 -3.77 -7.56
C GLY A 72 -7.82 -2.38 -8.13
N ASP A 73 -8.68 -1.40 -7.88
CA ASP A 73 -8.36 -0.01 -8.19
C ASP A 73 -7.34 0.54 -7.18
N ILE A 74 -6.37 1.31 -7.67
CA ILE A 74 -5.42 2.05 -6.81
C ILE A 74 -5.95 3.44 -6.61
N LEU A 75 -6.02 3.90 -5.38
CA LEU A 75 -6.48 5.24 -5.00
C LEU A 75 -5.31 6.06 -4.49
N PHE A 76 -5.17 7.28 -5.02
CA PHE A 76 -4.26 8.30 -4.50
C PHE A 76 -5.00 9.22 -3.54
N LEU A 77 -4.47 9.29 -2.33
CA LEU A 77 -5.05 10.02 -1.22
C LEU A 77 -4.31 11.34 -0.99
N LEU A 78 -5.09 12.37 -0.71
CA LEU A 78 -4.63 13.66 -0.24
C LEU A 78 -5.35 13.99 1.06
N ASP A 79 -4.60 14.39 2.08
CA ASP A 79 -5.21 14.94 3.28
C ASP A 79 -5.73 16.34 2.97
N ARG A 80 -7.06 16.49 3.01
CA ARG A 80 -7.78 17.75 2.81
C ARG A 80 -8.19 18.39 4.14
N GLY A 81 -7.90 17.74 5.27
CA GLY A 81 -8.36 18.14 6.60
C GLY A 81 -9.85 18.49 6.61
N GLN A 82 -10.15 19.68 7.12
CA GLN A 82 -11.51 20.20 7.26
C GLN A 82 -12.21 20.56 5.92
N SER A 83 -11.53 20.47 4.77
CA SER A 83 -12.15 20.72 3.46
C SER A 83 -12.95 19.52 2.93
N THR A 84 -13.06 18.43 3.69
CA THR A 84 -13.84 17.25 3.29
C THR A 84 -15.32 17.60 3.22
N ALA A 85 -15.96 17.30 2.10
CA ALA A 85 -17.37 17.62 1.84
C ALA A 85 -18.24 16.37 1.74
N VAL A 86 -19.56 16.56 1.86
CA VAL A 86 -20.52 15.50 1.56
C VAL A 86 -20.37 15.08 0.09
N GLY A 87 -20.25 13.78 -0.14
CA GLY A 87 -20.01 13.20 -1.45
C GLY A 87 -18.55 12.78 -1.70
N ASP A 88 -17.60 13.26 -0.89
CA ASP A 88 -16.19 12.87 -1.00
C ASP A 88 -16.00 11.40 -0.62
N ILE A 89 -15.00 10.76 -1.24
CA ILE A 89 -14.63 9.38 -0.93
C ILE A 89 -13.39 9.40 -0.05
N VAL A 90 -13.60 9.02 1.21
CA VAL A 90 -12.58 9.07 2.25
C VAL A 90 -12.09 7.69 2.58
N VAL A 91 -10.81 7.63 2.93
CA VAL A 91 -10.17 6.44 3.49
C VAL A 91 -9.94 6.69 4.95
N PHE A 92 -10.48 5.83 5.80
CA PHE A 92 -10.37 5.96 7.24
C PHE A 92 -9.95 4.65 7.87
N LYS A 93 -9.28 4.77 9.02
CA LYS A 93 -8.88 3.64 9.84
C LYS A 93 -9.67 3.65 11.13
N VAL A 94 -10.33 2.52 11.39
CA VAL A 94 -11.05 2.29 12.65
C VAL A 94 -10.13 1.62 13.66
N GLU A 95 -10.18 2.04 14.91
CA GLU A 95 -9.47 1.37 16.00
C GLU A 95 -9.90 -0.10 16.12
N GLY A 96 -8.94 -1.00 16.26
CA GLY A 96 -9.20 -2.45 16.29
C GLY A 96 -9.31 -3.12 14.91
N ARG A 97 -9.22 -2.36 13.80
CA ARG A 97 -9.07 -2.91 12.45
C ARG A 97 -7.72 -2.55 11.86
N GLU A 98 -7.03 -3.54 11.32
CA GLU A 98 -5.75 -3.34 10.64
C GLU A 98 -5.94 -2.76 9.24
N ILE A 99 -7.01 -3.15 8.55
CA ILE A 99 -7.29 -2.80 7.16
C ILE A 99 -8.13 -1.51 7.12
N PRO A 100 -7.69 -0.46 6.40
CA PRO A 100 -8.46 0.77 6.23
C PRO A 100 -9.69 0.53 5.34
N ILE A 101 -10.71 1.37 5.53
CA ILE A 101 -12.00 1.29 4.83
C ILE A 101 -12.13 2.51 3.92
N VAL A 102 -12.61 2.29 2.69
CA VAL A 102 -12.82 3.33 1.69
C VAL A 102 -14.32 3.47 1.46
N HIS A 103 -14.95 4.56 1.88
CA HIS A 103 -16.38 4.80 1.68
C HIS A 103 -16.71 6.27 1.42
N ARG A 104 -17.94 6.54 0.95
CA ARG A 104 -18.40 7.90 0.64
C ARG A 104 -18.99 8.58 1.87
N VAL A 105 -18.65 9.85 2.07
CA VAL A 105 -19.28 10.71 3.08
C VAL A 105 -20.70 11.03 2.64
N ILE A 106 -21.69 10.62 3.44
CA ILE A 106 -23.12 10.87 3.17
C ILE A 106 -23.69 12.01 4.01
N SER A 107 -23.07 12.31 5.15
CA SER A 107 -23.48 13.42 6.01
C SER A 107 -22.30 13.97 6.77
N LEU A 108 -22.27 15.29 6.96
CA LEU A 108 -21.26 15.99 7.74
C LEU A 108 -21.95 16.94 8.71
N HIS A 109 -21.57 16.88 9.97
CA HIS A 109 -22.07 17.74 11.04
C HIS A 109 -20.89 18.40 11.73
N THR A 110 -20.96 19.71 11.94
CA THR A 110 -19.95 20.41 12.74
C THR A 110 -20.53 20.64 14.13
N ASN A 111 -19.84 20.14 15.16
CA ASN A 111 -20.22 20.38 16.55
C ASN A 111 -19.94 21.83 16.95
N ALA A 112 -20.53 22.29 18.06
CA ALA A 112 -20.29 23.62 18.62
C ALA A 112 -18.81 23.89 18.96
N SER A 113 -18.02 22.83 19.18
CA SER A 113 -16.57 22.89 19.39
C SER A 113 -15.75 23.03 18.10
N GLY A 114 -16.39 23.08 16.93
CA GLY A 114 -15.73 23.14 15.63
C GLY A 114 -15.23 21.80 15.08
N GLU A 115 -15.53 20.69 15.75
CA GLU A 115 -15.16 19.35 15.30
C GLU A 115 -16.14 18.82 14.24
N SER A 116 -15.60 18.29 13.14
CA SER A 116 -16.37 17.63 12.08
C SER A 116 -16.66 16.17 12.44
N ASN A 117 -17.95 15.83 12.39
CA ASN A 117 -18.50 14.50 12.56
C ASN A 117 -19.07 14.03 11.23
N MET A 118 -18.54 12.93 10.73
CA MET A 118 -18.90 12.40 9.42
C MET A 118 -19.66 11.09 9.55
N LEU A 119 -20.57 10.87 8.63
CA LEU A 119 -21.21 9.58 8.41
C LEU A 119 -20.82 9.10 7.02
N THR A 120 -20.30 7.88 6.96
CA THR A 120 -19.84 7.25 5.73
C THR A 120 -20.73 6.06 5.38
N LYS A 121 -20.75 5.74 4.09
CA LYS A 121 -21.46 4.58 3.55
C LYS A 121 -20.78 4.09 2.28
N GLY A 122 -20.66 2.78 2.12
CA GLY A 122 -20.28 2.17 0.85
C GLY A 122 -21.38 2.37 -0.21
N ASP A 123 -20.99 2.75 -1.43
CA ASP A 123 -21.93 3.01 -2.52
C ASP A 123 -22.83 1.80 -2.84
N ASN A 124 -22.27 0.59 -2.70
CA ASN A 124 -22.96 -0.68 -2.93
C ASN A 124 -23.56 -1.31 -1.66
N ASN A 125 -23.43 -0.66 -0.50
CA ASN A 125 -23.97 -1.18 0.76
C ASN A 125 -25.41 -0.70 0.97
N SER A 126 -26.26 -1.52 1.58
CA SER A 126 -27.65 -1.14 1.94
C SER A 126 -27.74 -0.33 3.24
N VAL A 127 -26.73 -0.44 4.10
CA VAL A 127 -26.67 0.20 5.43
C VAL A 127 -25.49 1.17 5.51
N ASP A 128 -25.57 2.13 6.43
CA ASP A 128 -24.46 3.03 6.76
C ASP A 128 -23.37 2.33 7.60
N ASP A 129 -22.23 3.01 7.79
CA ASP A 129 -21.07 2.42 8.45
C ASP A 129 -21.08 2.54 9.98
N ARG A 130 -22.18 2.98 10.61
CA ARG A 130 -22.22 3.19 12.08
C ARG A 130 -21.87 1.93 12.87
N GLY A 131 -22.28 0.77 12.37
CA GLY A 131 -21.94 -0.52 12.99
C GLY A 131 -20.47 -0.91 12.87
N LEU A 132 -19.69 -0.21 12.04
CA LEU A 132 -18.26 -0.46 11.83
C LEU A 132 -17.36 0.44 12.67
N TYR A 133 -17.88 1.56 13.18
CA TYR A 133 -17.09 2.52 13.96
C TYR A 133 -16.66 1.92 15.31
N ALA A 134 -15.52 2.41 15.81
CA ALA A 134 -14.99 1.99 17.09
C ALA A 134 -15.95 2.40 18.22
N ASN A 135 -15.93 1.64 19.33
CA ASN A 135 -16.61 2.01 20.58
C ASN A 135 -18.13 2.30 20.47
N LYS A 136 -18.80 1.82 19.41
CA LYS A 136 -20.21 2.14 19.10
C LYS A 136 -20.45 3.64 18.88
N ASP A 137 -19.42 4.36 18.44
CA ASP A 137 -19.58 5.74 18.01
C ASP A 137 -20.56 5.82 16.83
N LEU A 138 -21.38 6.87 16.79
CA LEU A 138 -22.34 7.10 15.70
C LEU A 138 -21.76 7.93 14.55
N TRP A 139 -20.58 8.50 14.76
CA TRP A 139 -19.94 9.45 13.85
C TRP A 139 -18.44 9.19 13.80
N LEU A 140 -17.89 9.30 12.60
CA LEU A 140 -16.46 9.26 12.35
C LEU A 140 -15.86 10.65 12.58
N LYS A 141 -14.73 10.70 13.29
CA LYS A 141 -13.97 11.93 13.54
C LYS A 141 -12.93 12.15 12.45
N ASP A 142 -12.58 13.41 12.20
CA ASP A 142 -11.50 13.79 11.27
C ASP A 142 -10.17 13.10 11.58
N SER A 143 -9.85 12.86 12.86
CA SER A 143 -8.61 12.19 13.27
C SER A 143 -8.47 10.75 12.78
N SER A 144 -9.57 10.10 12.42
CA SER A 144 -9.57 8.72 11.89
C SER A 144 -9.41 8.68 10.37
N ILE A 145 -9.51 9.82 9.69
CA ILE A 145 -9.39 9.94 8.24
C ILE A 145 -7.91 9.93 7.88
N MET A 146 -7.53 9.02 6.99
CA MET A 146 -6.19 8.95 6.43
C MET A 146 -6.03 9.88 5.23
N GLY A 147 -7.10 10.13 4.49
CA GLY A 147 -7.11 11.07 3.37
C GLY A 147 -8.35 10.91 2.49
N THR A 148 -8.52 11.86 1.57
CA THR A 148 -9.58 11.86 0.57
C THR A 148 -9.01 11.41 -0.78
N THR A 149 -9.76 10.59 -1.50
CA THR A 149 -9.37 10.11 -2.82
C THR A 149 -9.46 11.23 -3.86
N VAL A 150 -8.36 11.50 -4.57
CA VAL A 150 -8.32 12.53 -5.62
C VAL A 150 -8.24 11.92 -7.02
N VAL A 151 -7.41 10.88 -7.17
CA VAL A 151 -7.18 10.20 -8.44
C VAL A 151 -7.21 8.70 -8.18
N TYR A 152 -7.63 7.93 -9.18
CA TYR A 152 -7.54 6.48 -9.14
C TYR A 152 -7.00 5.90 -10.45
N LEU A 153 -6.39 4.72 -10.35
CA LEU A 153 -5.95 3.91 -11.49
C LEU A 153 -6.73 2.59 -11.48
N PRO A 154 -7.57 2.35 -12.50
CA PRO A 154 -8.41 1.17 -12.51
C PRO A 154 -7.61 -0.11 -12.75
N TYR A 155 -7.96 -1.20 -12.06
CA TYR A 155 -7.42 -2.55 -12.20
C TYR A 155 -5.91 -2.77 -11.93
N VAL A 156 -5.09 -1.72 -11.78
CA VAL A 156 -3.62 -1.86 -11.58
C VAL A 156 -3.29 -2.60 -10.29
N GLY A 157 -4.07 -2.40 -9.24
CA GLY A 157 -3.91 -3.05 -7.95
C GLY A 157 -4.21 -4.54 -7.96
N GLN A 158 -4.84 -5.08 -9.02
CA GLN A 158 -5.05 -6.52 -9.18
C GLN A 158 -3.74 -7.30 -9.10
N VAL A 159 -2.64 -6.73 -9.64
CA VAL A 159 -1.31 -7.36 -9.54
C VAL A 159 -0.89 -7.55 -8.08
N THR A 160 -1.06 -6.52 -7.25
CA THR A 160 -0.72 -6.60 -5.82
C THR A 160 -1.62 -7.57 -5.06
N ILE A 161 -2.91 -7.62 -5.41
CA ILE A 161 -3.87 -8.55 -4.83
C ILE A 161 -3.49 -9.99 -5.17
N VAL A 162 -3.21 -10.29 -6.44
CA VAL A 162 -2.82 -11.64 -6.89
C VAL A 162 -1.52 -12.09 -6.21
N LEU A 163 -0.52 -11.21 -6.12
CA LEU A 163 0.73 -11.52 -5.40
C LEU A 163 0.50 -11.78 -3.90
N ASN A 164 -0.47 -11.11 -3.29
CA ASN A 164 -0.75 -11.29 -1.86
C ASN A 164 -1.63 -12.52 -1.59
N ASP A 165 -2.64 -12.76 -2.42
CA ASP A 165 -3.61 -13.85 -2.28
C ASP A 165 -3.01 -15.21 -2.66
N TYR A 166 -2.08 -15.25 -3.63
CA TYR A 166 -1.46 -16.48 -4.11
C TYR A 166 0.04 -16.54 -3.74
N PRO A 167 0.41 -17.20 -2.62
CA PRO A 167 1.80 -17.25 -2.17
C PRO A 167 2.71 -17.96 -3.17
N VAL A 168 2.21 -18.95 -3.93
CA VAL A 168 2.99 -19.64 -4.96
C VAL A 168 3.44 -18.67 -6.06
N VAL A 169 2.55 -17.79 -6.52
CA VAL A 169 2.87 -16.77 -7.54
C VAL A 169 3.90 -15.79 -6.97
N LYS A 170 3.72 -15.34 -5.73
CA LYS A 170 4.67 -14.47 -5.04
C LYS A 170 6.08 -15.06 -5.00
N TRP A 171 6.22 -16.30 -4.53
CA TRP A 171 7.52 -16.96 -4.42
C TRP A 171 8.12 -17.31 -5.79
N ALA A 172 7.29 -17.64 -6.78
CA ALA A 172 7.75 -17.84 -8.15
C ALA A 172 8.34 -16.56 -8.76
N VAL A 173 7.68 -15.40 -8.57
CA VAL A 173 8.18 -14.10 -9.05
C VAL A 173 9.48 -13.71 -8.34
N ILE A 174 9.54 -13.82 -7.01
CA ILE A 174 10.75 -13.52 -6.24
C ILE A 174 11.89 -14.44 -6.65
N GLY A 175 11.64 -15.75 -6.74
CA GLY A 175 12.63 -16.73 -7.18
C GLY A 175 13.13 -16.45 -8.59
N GLY A 176 12.22 -16.12 -9.52
CA GLY A 176 12.56 -15.74 -10.89
C GLY A 176 13.42 -14.47 -10.96
N MET A 177 13.10 -13.44 -10.16
CA MET A 177 13.91 -12.22 -10.08
C MET A 177 15.31 -12.49 -9.53
N VAL A 178 15.43 -13.34 -8.49
CA VAL A 178 16.74 -13.71 -7.93
C VAL A 178 17.55 -14.50 -8.96
N ILE A 179 16.94 -15.48 -9.64
CA ILE A 179 17.60 -16.23 -10.71
C ILE A 179 18.04 -15.30 -11.84
N LEU A 180 17.20 -14.36 -12.27
CA LEU A 180 17.54 -13.42 -13.33
C LEU A 180 18.65 -12.46 -12.91
N ALA A 181 18.65 -11.99 -11.67
CA ALA A 181 19.74 -11.17 -11.11
C ALA A 181 21.06 -11.96 -11.03
N LEU A 182 21.00 -13.27 -10.77
CA LEU A 182 22.17 -14.15 -10.74
C LEU A 182 22.65 -14.55 -12.14
N LEU A 183 21.73 -14.71 -13.12
CA LEU A 183 22.05 -15.05 -14.51
C LEU A 183 22.44 -13.82 -15.35
N GLY A 184 22.08 -12.61 -14.91
CA GLY A 184 22.08 -11.39 -15.72
C GLY A 184 23.00 -10.29 -15.19
N TYR A 185 24.24 -10.63 -14.87
CA TYR A 185 25.32 -9.66 -14.68
C TYR A 185 26.60 -10.14 -15.38
N GLU A 186 26.55 -10.12 -16.72
CA GLU A 186 27.68 -9.72 -17.57
C GLU A 186 27.23 -8.54 -18.44
#